data_AF-A0A8W8NWE2-F1
#
_entry.id   AF-A0A8W8NWE2-F1
#
_cell.length_a   1.000
_cell.length_b   1.000
_cell.length_c   1.000
_cell.angle_alpha   90.00
_cell.angle_beta   90.00
_cell.angle_gamma   90.00
#
_symmetry.space_group_name_H-M   'P 1'
#
loop_
_entity.id
_entity.type
_entity.pdbx_description
1 polymer ?
#
loop_
_entity_poly.entity_id
_entity_poly.type
_entity_poly.pdbx_seq_one_letter_code
_entity_poly.pdbx_strand_id
1 'polypeptide(L)'
;MACDRLKDGFRKGQRLYNYHLREERNVYPFYIPAIIYIFLLLLHAFWDHIPDYWNNVYKQPTYPDVPPPMLEYSSAQYPNDITVVTGYFNLGTFQKGPLSYLKFSVDTYKNWMNAYSKLNNSVIAFTDSDEIAQLFKKMRSKYLPESLTQVHVLKRDDLWAFKLAPKIKDIYSEPNYPKYMPNTVNEYYSCAMHVKYELLEIVIKKKLLKTRYVSWVDIGYFREEMNKLFRMEPPDNLKEGHIVYTQIHPFYDYMQPEDIIKSNSVWIAGGFILGTPEYLMIMIEDYKKTTEDMISKRLMDTDQQVLYILYSQYSDIKPRVPIQAIYHLCRCNWFFLGELCRDAYDRQFRPFVPLLNFFSQLL
;
A
#
# COMPACT_ATOMS: atom_id res chain seq x y z
N MET A 1 -3.81 18.35 5.43
CA MET A 1 -3.93 19.72 5.99
C MET A 1 -3.38 19.85 7.42
N ALA A 2 -3.88 19.15 8.44
CA ALA A 2 -3.30 19.24 9.80
C ALA A 2 -1.90 18.59 9.91
N CYS A 3 -1.69 17.45 9.24
CA CYS A 3 -0.41 16.75 9.21
C CYS A 3 0.68 17.52 8.43
N ASP A 4 0.32 18.21 7.34
CA ASP A 4 1.24 19.06 6.58
C ASP A 4 1.69 20.27 7.42
N ARG A 5 0.78 20.87 8.20
CA ARG A 5 1.11 21.94 9.15
C ARG A 5 2.00 21.44 10.30
N LEU A 6 1.81 20.21 10.77
CA LEU A 6 2.69 19.59 11.78
C LEU A 6 4.08 19.27 11.21
N LYS A 7 4.17 18.73 9.99
CA LYS A 7 5.43 18.49 9.27
C LYS A 7 6.19 19.80 8.99
N ASP A 8 5.49 20.85 8.58
CA ASP A 8 6.06 22.18 8.40
C ASP A 8 6.47 22.82 9.72
N GLY A 9 5.69 22.62 10.78
CA GLY A 9 6.04 23.03 12.15
C GLY A 9 7.32 22.34 12.62
N PHE A 10 7.45 21.03 12.39
CA PHE A 10 8.64 20.25 12.74
C PHE A 10 9.88 20.70 11.96
N ARG A 11 9.75 20.91 10.64
CA ARG A 11 10.84 21.43 9.78
C ARG A 11 11.22 22.88 10.11
N LYS A 12 10.29 23.69 10.62
CA LYS A 12 10.59 25.05 11.12
C LYS A 12 11.30 25.00 12.47
N GLY A 13 10.84 24.15 13.39
CA GLY A 13 11.49 23.94 14.70
C GLY A 13 12.93 23.46 14.55
N GLN A 14 13.18 22.49 13.66
CA GLN A 14 14.52 21.96 13.40
C GLN A 14 15.44 23.02 12.76
N ARG A 15 14.92 23.89 11.89
CA ARG A 15 15.69 25.00 11.31
C ARG A 15 16.03 26.08 12.35
N LEU A 16 15.10 26.42 13.24
CA LEU A 16 15.34 27.34 14.35
C LEU A 16 16.36 26.79 15.35
N TYR A 17 16.28 25.50 15.67
CA TYR A 17 17.26 24.81 16.50
C TYR A 17 18.68 24.85 15.89
N ASN A 18 18.82 24.55 14.60
CA ASN A 18 20.10 24.59 13.90
C ASN A 18 20.65 26.00 13.68
N TYR A 19 19.78 27.01 13.55
CA TYR A 19 20.18 28.41 13.42
C TYR A 19 20.75 28.94 14.74
N HIS A 20 20.14 28.61 15.87
CA HIS A 20 20.61 29.07 17.18
C HIS A 20 21.82 28.29 17.73
N LEU A 21 22.07 27.06 17.28
CA LEU A 21 23.33 26.35 17.56
C LEU A 21 24.57 27.00 16.91
N ARG A 22 24.38 27.87 15.91
CA ARG A 22 25.48 28.56 15.22
C ARG A 22 25.86 29.91 15.82
N GLU A 23 25.02 30.51 16.66
CA GLU A 23 25.32 31.78 17.31
C GLU A 23 25.40 31.59 18.83
N GLU A 24 26.62 31.46 19.35
CA GLU A 24 26.92 31.36 20.78
C GLU A 24 26.62 32.67 21.53
N ARG A 25 25.34 33.03 21.71
CA ARG A 25 24.96 34.10 22.65
C ARG A 25 23.73 33.76 23.48
N ASN A 26 23.95 33.79 24.80
CA ASN A 26 22.98 33.80 25.90
C ASN A 26 22.16 32.51 26.11
N VAL A 27 22.54 31.77 27.16
CA VAL A 27 22.02 30.44 27.55
C VAL A 27 20.66 30.49 28.29
N TYR A 28 20.07 31.67 28.51
CA TYR A 28 18.86 31.81 29.35
C TYR A 28 17.47 31.78 28.67
N PRO A 29 17.27 31.90 27.34
CA PRO A 29 15.95 31.70 26.73
C PRO A 29 15.69 30.24 26.31
N PHE A 30 16.66 29.32 26.50
CA PHE A 30 16.57 27.93 26.02
C PHE A 30 15.62 27.04 26.83
N TYR A 31 15.29 27.40 28.06
CA TYR A 31 14.48 26.53 28.94
C TYR A 31 13.01 26.50 28.54
N ILE A 32 12.40 27.60 28.10
CA ILE A 32 10.97 27.61 27.78
C ILE A 32 10.66 26.78 26.51
N PRO A 33 11.41 26.91 25.39
CA PRO A 33 11.20 26.07 24.22
C PRO A 33 11.54 24.60 24.48
N ALA A 34 12.58 24.30 25.27
CA ALA A 34 12.94 22.93 25.62
C ALA A 34 11.91 22.30 26.57
N ILE A 35 11.38 23.04 27.54
CA ILE A 35 10.31 22.57 28.43
C ILE A 35 9.01 22.39 27.65
N ILE A 36 8.64 23.28 26.73
CA ILE A 36 7.48 23.09 25.86
C ILE A 36 7.70 21.88 24.94
N TYR A 37 8.89 21.69 24.40
CA TYR A 37 9.23 20.53 23.56
C TYR A 37 9.19 19.22 24.34
N ILE A 38 9.76 19.18 25.54
CA ILE A 38 9.70 18.05 26.47
C ILE A 38 8.26 17.83 26.92
N PHE A 39 7.49 18.87 27.21
CA PHE A 39 6.09 18.77 27.61
C PHE A 39 5.23 18.25 26.46
N LEU A 40 5.46 18.68 25.21
CA LEU A 40 4.79 18.14 24.03
C LEU A 40 5.20 16.69 23.74
N LEU A 41 6.48 16.32 23.94
CA LEU A 41 6.94 14.93 23.87
C LEU A 41 6.33 14.08 24.97
N LEU A 42 6.23 14.60 26.20
CA LEU A 42 5.59 13.92 27.32
C LEU A 42 4.08 13.81 27.11
N LEU A 43 3.40 14.84 26.60
CA LEU A 43 1.99 14.78 26.25
C LEU A 43 1.74 13.78 25.11
N HIS A 44 2.66 13.71 24.14
CA HIS A 44 2.63 12.73 23.07
C HIS A 44 2.84 11.31 23.61
N ALA A 45 3.84 11.11 24.47
CA ALA A 45 4.09 9.83 25.15
C ALA A 45 2.92 9.44 26.07
N PHE A 46 2.27 10.40 26.72
CA PHE A 46 1.08 10.18 27.55
C PHE A 46 -0.15 9.85 26.68
N TRP A 47 -0.25 10.44 25.49
CA TRP A 47 -1.27 10.10 24.49
C TRP A 47 -1.06 8.70 23.91
N ASP A 48 0.20 8.29 23.75
CA ASP A 48 0.61 6.93 23.37
C ASP A 48 0.39 5.92 24.52
N HIS A 49 0.39 6.40 25.77
CA HIS A 49 0.01 5.65 26.98
C HIS A 49 -1.50 5.72 27.31
N ILE A 50 -2.37 6.00 26.33
CA ILE A 50 -3.76 5.52 26.33
C ILE A 50 -3.84 4.24 25.45
N PRO A 51 -3.14 3.14 25.81
CA PRO A 51 -3.07 1.95 24.98
C PRO A 51 -4.44 1.30 24.84
N ASP A 52 -5.29 1.34 25.86
CA ASP A 52 -6.53 0.54 25.85
C ASP A 52 -7.59 1.07 24.88
N TYR A 53 -7.72 2.39 24.69
CA TYR A 53 -8.70 2.91 23.73
C TYR A 53 -8.25 2.65 22.28
N TRP A 54 -6.95 2.82 22.01
CA TRP A 54 -6.41 2.69 20.66
C TRP A 54 -6.09 1.24 20.26
N ASN A 55 -5.64 0.39 21.17
CA ASN A 55 -5.41 -1.04 20.91
C ASN A 55 -6.71 -1.80 20.69
N ASN A 56 -7.82 -1.37 21.32
CA ASN A 56 -9.13 -2.02 21.13
C ASN A 56 -9.79 -1.69 19.78
N VAL A 57 -9.52 -0.51 19.21
CA VAL A 57 -10.12 -0.07 17.93
C VAL A 57 -9.32 -0.54 16.70
N TYR A 58 -8.02 -0.79 16.87
CA TYR A 58 -7.14 -1.29 15.79
C TYR A 58 -6.77 -2.76 15.99
N LYS A 59 -7.57 -3.49 16.78
CA LYS A 59 -7.45 -4.93 16.92
C LYS A 59 -7.53 -5.57 15.53
N GLN A 60 -6.54 -6.39 15.22
CA GLN A 60 -6.58 -7.18 14.00
C GLN A 60 -7.87 -8.02 13.99
N PRO A 61 -8.51 -8.22 12.84
CA PRO A 61 -9.55 -9.23 12.69
C PRO A 61 -9.14 -10.53 13.37
N THR A 62 -10.11 -11.22 13.96
CA THR A 62 -9.85 -12.58 14.43
C THR A 62 -9.70 -13.45 13.19
N TYR A 63 -8.45 -13.81 12.88
CA TYR A 63 -8.14 -14.61 11.71
C TYR A 63 -8.28 -16.10 12.01
N PRO A 64 -8.48 -16.95 10.98
CA PRO A 64 -8.18 -18.37 11.14
C PRO A 64 -6.71 -18.58 11.50
N ASP A 65 -6.40 -19.78 11.99
CA ASP A 65 -5.02 -20.24 12.06
C ASP A 65 -4.36 -20.18 10.68
N VAL A 66 -3.05 -19.92 10.65
CA VAL A 66 -2.28 -19.90 9.41
C VAL A 66 -2.46 -21.25 8.69
N PRO A 67 -2.95 -21.26 7.43
CA PRO A 67 -3.20 -22.50 6.72
C PRO A 67 -1.88 -23.16 6.32
N PRO A 68 -1.87 -24.44 5.95
CA PRO A 68 -0.70 -25.02 5.28
C PRO A 68 -0.37 -24.26 3.98
N PRO A 69 0.92 -24.02 3.68
CA PRO A 69 1.31 -23.34 2.46
C PRO A 69 1.00 -24.17 1.21
N MET A 70 0.69 -23.51 0.09
CA MET A 70 0.66 -24.18 -1.21
C MET A 70 2.09 -24.47 -1.68
N LEU A 71 2.61 -25.65 -1.32
CA LEU A 71 4.00 -26.05 -1.53
C LEU A 71 4.45 -25.98 -3.00
N GLU A 72 3.54 -26.15 -3.96
CA GLU A 72 3.85 -26.01 -5.39
C GLU A 72 4.34 -24.62 -5.80
N TYR A 73 4.03 -23.59 -5.00
CA TYR A 73 4.44 -22.20 -5.19
C TYR A 73 5.48 -21.74 -4.17
N SER A 74 6.03 -22.63 -3.33
CA SER A 74 6.91 -22.20 -2.26
C SER A 74 8.15 -21.46 -2.78
N SER A 75 8.46 -20.37 -2.08
CA SER A 75 9.60 -19.50 -2.39
C SER A 75 10.73 -19.59 -1.36
N ALA A 76 10.66 -20.52 -0.41
CA ALA A 76 11.58 -20.62 0.73
C ALA A 76 13.06 -20.79 0.30
N GLN A 77 13.31 -21.36 -0.88
CA GLN A 77 14.65 -21.53 -1.46
C GLN A 77 15.27 -20.24 -2.01
N TYR A 78 14.47 -19.19 -2.22
CA TYR A 78 14.96 -17.95 -2.81
C TYR A 78 15.50 -16.98 -1.73
N PRO A 79 16.38 -16.03 -2.11
CA PRO A 79 16.86 -15.00 -1.19
C PRO A 79 15.72 -14.20 -0.53
N ASN A 80 15.94 -13.77 0.72
CA ASN A 80 15.04 -12.89 1.48
C ASN A 80 15.02 -11.46 0.89
N ASP A 81 14.38 -11.32 -0.27
CA ASP A 81 14.25 -10.09 -1.04
C ASP A 81 12.84 -9.96 -1.62
N ILE A 82 12.52 -8.82 -2.22
CA ILE A 82 11.23 -8.51 -2.83
C ILE A 82 11.36 -8.41 -4.35
N THR A 83 10.58 -9.23 -5.07
CA THR A 83 10.22 -9.00 -6.47
C THR A 83 8.98 -8.11 -6.51
N VAL A 84 9.06 -7.00 -7.24
CA VAL A 84 7.99 -6.02 -7.36
C VAL A 84 7.19 -6.29 -8.62
N VAL A 85 5.90 -6.51 -8.46
CA VAL A 85 4.91 -6.60 -9.54
C VAL A 85 4.15 -5.28 -9.59
N THR A 86 4.00 -4.73 -10.79
CA THR A 86 3.27 -3.47 -10.99
C THR A 86 2.54 -3.48 -12.33
N GLY A 87 1.61 -2.55 -12.52
CA GLY A 87 0.92 -2.43 -13.79
C GLY A 87 0.35 -1.03 -14.06
N TYR A 88 0.24 -0.72 -15.35
CA TYR A 88 -0.44 0.48 -15.84
C TYR A 88 -1.41 0.11 -16.95
N PHE A 89 -2.68 0.48 -16.78
CA PHE A 89 -3.73 0.30 -17.77
C PHE A 89 -4.29 1.66 -18.15
N ASN A 90 -4.40 1.94 -19.45
CA ASN A 90 -4.86 3.24 -19.90
C ASN A 90 -6.38 3.40 -19.73
N LEU A 91 -6.78 4.09 -18.68
CA LEU A 91 -8.18 4.39 -18.36
C LEU A 91 -8.65 5.75 -18.89
N GLY A 92 -7.81 6.45 -19.66
CA GLY A 92 -8.02 7.84 -20.03
C GLY A 92 -7.87 8.79 -18.84
N THR A 93 -8.65 9.88 -18.84
CA THR A 93 -8.69 10.84 -17.74
C THR A 93 -9.89 10.56 -16.87
N PHE A 94 -9.69 10.42 -15.56
CA PHE A 94 -10.77 10.16 -14.60
C PHE A 94 -10.63 11.01 -13.34
N GLN A 95 -11.76 11.23 -12.67
CA GLN A 95 -11.82 11.90 -11.37
C GLN A 95 -11.71 10.85 -10.26
N LYS A 96 -10.94 11.16 -9.21
CA LYS A 96 -10.94 10.37 -7.97
C LYS A 96 -11.53 11.16 -6.80
N GLY A 97 -12.55 10.60 -6.15
CA GLY A 97 -13.20 11.19 -4.98
C GLY A 97 -14.05 12.44 -5.29
N PRO A 98 -14.50 13.18 -4.26
CA PRO A 98 -15.54 14.20 -4.41
C PRO A 98 -15.05 15.53 -5.00
N LEU A 99 -13.74 15.74 -5.09
CA LEU A 99 -13.15 16.99 -5.54
C LEU A 99 -13.01 16.99 -7.07
N SER A 100 -13.95 17.62 -7.76
CA SER A 100 -14.05 17.62 -9.24
C SER A 100 -12.83 18.15 -9.99
N TYR A 101 -11.96 18.91 -9.32
CA TYR A 101 -10.70 19.41 -9.89
C TYR A 101 -9.55 18.38 -9.82
N LEU A 102 -9.67 17.30 -9.04
CA LEU A 102 -8.66 16.26 -8.95
C LEU A 102 -8.85 15.24 -10.07
N LYS A 103 -8.22 15.52 -11.21
CA LYS A 103 -8.17 14.63 -12.38
C LYS A 103 -6.84 13.89 -12.45
N PHE A 104 -6.92 12.62 -12.79
CA PHE A 104 -5.77 11.74 -12.99
C PHE A 104 -5.71 11.41 -14.48
N SER A 105 -4.54 11.61 -15.09
CA SER A 105 -4.32 11.38 -16.51
C SER A 105 -3.11 10.49 -16.77
N VAL A 106 -2.95 10.06 -18.02
CA VAL A 106 -1.77 9.33 -18.48
C VAL A 106 -0.48 10.07 -18.11
N ASP A 107 -0.41 11.38 -18.31
CA ASP A 107 0.78 12.17 -18.01
C ASP A 107 1.09 12.24 -16.52
N THR A 108 0.06 12.28 -15.66
CA THR A 108 0.24 12.18 -14.20
C THR A 108 0.96 10.87 -13.83
N TYR A 109 0.51 9.76 -14.41
CA TYR A 109 1.11 8.45 -14.14
C TYR A 109 2.50 8.31 -14.76
N LYS A 110 2.73 8.83 -15.99
CA LYS A 110 4.07 8.88 -16.61
C LYS A 110 5.08 9.59 -15.70
N ASN A 111 4.67 10.66 -15.03
CA ASN A 111 5.52 11.36 -14.06
C ASN A 111 5.80 10.51 -12.81
N TRP A 112 4.79 9.89 -12.21
CA TRP A 112 4.99 9.05 -11.01
C TRP A 112 5.79 7.78 -11.29
N MET A 113 5.66 7.20 -12.49
CA MET A 113 6.46 6.06 -12.93
C MET A 113 7.97 6.32 -12.83
N ASN A 114 8.41 7.58 -12.91
CA ASN A 114 9.82 7.96 -12.85
C ASN A 114 10.54 7.44 -11.59
N ALA A 115 9.83 7.26 -10.46
CA ALA A 115 10.41 6.68 -9.26
C ALA A 115 10.96 5.25 -9.50
N TYR A 116 10.32 4.47 -10.39
CA TYR A 116 10.79 3.13 -10.74
C TYR A 116 12.10 3.12 -11.53
N SER A 117 12.53 4.25 -12.11
CA SER A 117 13.84 4.35 -12.79
C SER A 117 15.02 4.00 -11.88
N LYS A 118 14.86 4.23 -10.57
CA LYS A 118 15.90 4.08 -9.55
C LYS A 118 15.61 3.00 -8.51
N LEU A 119 14.51 2.25 -8.68
CA LEU A 119 14.13 1.14 -7.79
C LEU A 119 14.97 -0.10 -8.12
N ASN A 120 15.99 -0.37 -7.30
CA ASN A 120 16.93 -1.47 -7.43
C ASN A 120 16.38 -2.80 -6.86
N ASN A 121 15.12 -3.11 -7.17
CA ASN A 121 14.51 -4.43 -7.00
C ASN A 121 14.29 -5.06 -8.39
N SER A 122 14.10 -6.39 -8.44
CA SER A 122 13.54 -7.02 -9.63
C SER A 122 12.12 -6.53 -9.84
N VAL A 123 11.79 -6.04 -11.03
CA VAL A 123 10.46 -5.52 -11.38
C VAL A 123 9.87 -6.30 -12.54
N ILE A 124 8.62 -6.74 -12.36
CA ILE A 124 7.77 -7.29 -13.41
C ILE A 124 6.60 -6.33 -13.62
N ALA A 125 6.59 -5.63 -14.75
CA ALA A 125 5.57 -4.65 -15.09
C ALA A 125 4.62 -5.16 -16.17
N PHE A 126 3.34 -4.82 -16.04
CA PHE A 126 2.30 -5.14 -17.02
C PHE A 126 1.67 -3.87 -17.58
N THR A 127 1.29 -3.88 -18.86
CA THR A 127 0.53 -2.77 -19.44
C THR A 127 -0.27 -3.18 -20.67
N ASP A 128 -1.29 -2.40 -21.01
CA ASP A 128 -2.06 -2.49 -22.26
C ASP A 128 -1.55 -1.53 -23.36
N SER A 129 -0.37 -0.93 -23.18
CA SER A 129 0.20 0.06 -24.10
C SER A 129 1.67 -0.22 -24.42
N ASP A 130 1.97 -0.40 -25.71
CA ASP A 130 3.36 -0.53 -26.20
C ASP A 130 4.21 0.71 -25.89
N GLU A 131 3.62 1.91 -25.99
CA GLU A 131 4.29 3.17 -25.66
C GLU A 131 4.73 3.19 -24.20
N ILE A 132 3.84 2.83 -23.27
CA ILE A 132 4.14 2.78 -21.83
C ILE A 132 5.18 1.70 -21.55
N ALA A 133 5.10 0.55 -22.22
CA ALA A 133 6.09 -0.52 -22.06
C ALA A 133 7.50 -0.07 -22.50
N GLN A 134 7.60 0.59 -23.65
CA GLN A 134 8.88 1.12 -24.15
C GLN A 134 9.43 2.21 -23.24
N LEU A 135 8.57 3.13 -22.78
CA LEU A 135 8.92 4.18 -21.83
C LEU A 135 9.48 3.58 -20.54
N PHE A 136 8.79 2.60 -19.95
CA PHE A 136 9.21 1.97 -18.69
C PHE A 136 10.54 1.24 -18.82
N LYS A 137 10.75 0.49 -19.90
CA LYS A 137 12.03 -0.17 -20.20
C LYS A 137 13.16 0.84 -20.31
N LYS A 138 12.98 1.87 -21.15
CA LYS A 138 13.98 2.95 -21.37
C LYS A 138 14.32 3.69 -20.09
N MET A 139 13.32 3.96 -19.27
CA MET A 139 13.48 4.65 -18.00
C MET A 139 14.32 3.85 -17.00
N ARG A 140 14.08 2.53 -16.90
CA ARG A 140 14.85 1.66 -15.99
C ARG A 140 16.25 1.34 -16.51
N SER A 141 16.41 1.07 -17.81
CA SER A 141 17.71 0.75 -18.41
C SER A 141 18.73 1.89 -18.35
N LYS A 142 18.27 3.13 -18.10
CA LYS A 142 19.14 4.28 -17.85
C LYS A 142 20.02 4.11 -16.60
N TYR A 143 19.55 3.39 -15.57
CA TYR A 143 20.23 3.30 -14.28
C TYR A 143 20.43 1.86 -13.77
N LEU A 144 19.72 0.87 -14.33
CA LEU A 144 19.67 -0.49 -13.83
C LEU A 144 19.92 -1.52 -14.94
N PRO A 145 20.52 -2.68 -14.64
CA PRO A 145 20.65 -3.78 -15.60
C PRO A 145 19.30 -4.25 -16.13
N GLU A 146 19.25 -4.67 -17.40
CA GLU A 146 18.03 -5.19 -18.02
C GLU A 146 17.49 -6.43 -17.30
N SER A 147 18.37 -7.23 -16.67
CA SER A 147 18.00 -8.43 -15.92
C SER A 147 17.07 -8.17 -14.72
N LEU A 148 16.98 -6.92 -14.23
CA LEU A 148 16.08 -6.51 -13.15
C LEU A 148 14.71 -6.02 -13.65
N THR A 149 14.43 -6.10 -14.95
CA THR A 149 13.20 -5.54 -15.53
C THR A 149 12.58 -6.48 -16.55
N GLN A 150 11.37 -6.96 -16.25
CA GLN A 150 10.50 -7.63 -17.21
C GLN A 150 9.29 -6.74 -17.46
N VAL A 151 8.89 -6.56 -18.73
CA VAL A 151 7.70 -5.79 -19.08
C VAL A 151 6.88 -6.59 -20.07
N HIS A 152 5.62 -6.82 -19.73
CA HIS A 152 4.66 -7.60 -20.51
C HIS A 152 3.55 -6.69 -21.02
N VAL A 153 3.40 -6.64 -22.34
CA VAL A 153 2.24 -6.02 -22.99
C VAL A 153 1.16 -7.09 -23.13
N LEU A 154 -0.05 -6.76 -22.73
CA LEU A 154 -1.20 -7.66 -22.78
C LEU A 154 -2.44 -6.94 -23.28
N LYS A 155 -3.44 -7.71 -23.71
CA LYS A 155 -4.77 -7.17 -24.00
C LYS A 155 -5.57 -7.22 -22.72
N ARG A 156 -5.98 -6.06 -22.20
CA ARG A 156 -6.72 -5.99 -20.95
C ARG A 156 -8.02 -6.80 -20.98
N ASP A 157 -8.71 -6.83 -22.12
CA ASP A 157 -10.00 -7.53 -22.28
C ASP A 157 -9.86 -9.07 -22.15
N ASP A 158 -8.65 -9.61 -22.23
CA ASP A 158 -8.39 -11.03 -21.99
C ASP A 158 -8.33 -11.37 -20.49
N LEU A 159 -8.11 -10.36 -19.63
CA LEU A 159 -7.97 -10.50 -18.18
C LEU A 159 -9.33 -10.67 -17.49
N TRP A 160 -9.39 -11.58 -16.52
CA TRP A 160 -10.55 -11.81 -15.66
C TRP A 160 -11.07 -10.51 -15.07
N ALA A 161 -10.19 -9.66 -14.53
CA ALA A 161 -10.61 -8.43 -13.86
C ALA A 161 -11.34 -7.46 -14.81
N PHE A 162 -10.86 -7.33 -16.05
CA PHE A 162 -11.45 -6.43 -17.05
C PHE A 162 -12.70 -7.01 -17.71
N LYS A 163 -12.84 -8.35 -17.75
CA LYS A 163 -14.09 -9.02 -18.14
C LYS A 163 -15.25 -8.72 -17.19
N LEU A 164 -14.99 -8.20 -15.97
CA LEU A 164 -16.02 -7.75 -15.03
C LEU A 164 -16.64 -6.40 -15.43
N ALA A 165 -15.97 -5.60 -16.28
CA ALA A 165 -16.37 -4.22 -16.59
C ALA A 165 -17.85 -4.06 -16.98
N PRO A 166 -18.46 -4.91 -17.85
CA PRO A 166 -19.87 -4.78 -18.19
C PRO A 166 -20.80 -4.93 -16.98
N LYS A 167 -20.50 -5.85 -16.06
CA LYS A 167 -21.30 -6.07 -14.84
C LYS A 167 -21.12 -4.94 -13.83
N ILE A 168 -19.89 -4.45 -13.67
CA ILE A 168 -19.59 -3.32 -12.78
C ILE A 168 -20.30 -2.06 -13.27
N LYS A 169 -20.27 -1.81 -14.59
CA LYS A 169 -20.98 -0.69 -15.21
C LYS A 169 -22.49 -0.76 -14.97
N ASP A 170 -23.08 -1.95 -15.09
CA ASP A 170 -24.50 -2.16 -14.80
C ASP A 170 -24.84 -1.82 -13.34
N ILE A 171 -24.04 -2.30 -12.38
CA ILE A 171 -24.19 -1.97 -10.95
C ILE A 171 -24.07 -0.46 -10.72
N TYR A 172 -23.08 0.20 -11.32
CA TYR A 172 -22.86 1.64 -11.19
C TYR A 172 -23.95 2.50 -11.82
N SER A 173 -24.80 1.92 -12.66
CA SER A 173 -25.94 2.62 -13.27
C SER A 173 -27.19 2.65 -12.38
N GLU A 174 -27.18 1.92 -11.25
CA GLU A 174 -28.35 1.86 -10.37
C GLU A 174 -28.67 3.21 -9.71
N PRO A 175 -29.97 3.55 -9.58
CA PRO A 175 -30.38 4.71 -8.81
C PRO A 175 -29.85 4.66 -7.38
N ASN A 176 -29.24 5.76 -6.91
CA ASN A 176 -28.60 5.89 -5.59
C ASN A 176 -27.35 5.02 -5.38
N TYR A 177 -26.80 4.44 -6.45
CA TYR A 177 -25.54 3.71 -6.40
C TYR A 177 -24.42 4.50 -7.08
N PRO A 178 -23.30 4.77 -6.37
CA PRO A 178 -23.09 4.66 -4.92
C PRO A 178 -23.62 5.89 -4.15
N LYS A 179 -23.96 5.70 -2.87
CA LYS A 179 -24.56 6.73 -1.98
C LYS A 179 -23.62 7.91 -1.70
N TYR A 180 -22.32 7.64 -1.58
CA TYR A 180 -21.26 8.64 -1.57
C TYR A 180 -20.41 8.45 -2.82
N MET A 181 -19.80 9.52 -3.36
CA MET A 181 -18.92 9.36 -4.51
C MET A 181 -17.87 8.29 -4.15
N PRO A 182 -17.80 7.20 -4.93
CA PRO A 182 -16.80 6.16 -4.69
C PRO A 182 -15.45 6.78 -5.03
N ASN A 183 -14.37 5.99 -4.95
CA ASN A 183 -13.12 6.44 -5.55
C ASN A 183 -13.36 6.91 -7.00
N THR A 184 -14.20 6.22 -7.80
CA THR A 184 -14.74 6.73 -9.08
C THR A 184 -15.88 5.84 -9.60
N VAL A 185 -16.79 6.37 -10.41
CA VAL A 185 -17.86 5.59 -11.10
C VAL A 185 -17.41 5.02 -12.44
N ASN A 186 -16.11 5.09 -12.74
CA ASN A 186 -15.51 4.46 -13.91
C ASN A 186 -15.30 2.96 -13.62
N GLU A 187 -16.01 2.09 -14.35
CA GLU A 187 -15.96 0.65 -14.21
C GLU A 187 -14.53 0.09 -14.40
N TYR A 188 -13.76 0.68 -15.31
CA TYR A 188 -12.40 0.25 -15.59
C TYR A 188 -11.42 0.61 -14.47
N TYR A 189 -11.74 1.59 -13.63
CA TYR A 189 -10.93 1.86 -12.45
C TYR A 189 -11.03 0.72 -11.44
N SER A 190 -12.24 0.23 -11.16
CA SER A 190 -12.43 -0.97 -10.33
C SER A 190 -11.73 -2.17 -10.93
N CYS A 191 -11.85 -2.39 -12.25
CA CYS A 191 -11.11 -3.44 -12.95
C CYS A 191 -9.59 -3.31 -12.73
N ALA A 192 -9.03 -2.10 -12.84
CA ALA A 192 -7.61 -1.84 -12.57
C ALA A 192 -7.21 -2.04 -11.10
N MET A 193 -8.15 -1.98 -10.16
CA MET A 193 -7.90 -2.33 -8.75
C MET A 193 -7.95 -3.85 -8.53
N HIS A 194 -8.84 -4.58 -9.22
CA HIS A 194 -8.95 -6.04 -9.12
C HIS A 194 -7.85 -6.78 -9.88
N VAL A 195 -7.30 -6.19 -10.95
CA VAL A 195 -6.30 -6.83 -11.81
C VAL A 195 -4.99 -7.15 -11.08
N LYS A 196 -4.70 -6.47 -9.96
CA LYS A 196 -3.52 -6.67 -9.12
C LYS A 196 -3.34 -8.14 -8.73
N TYR A 197 -4.43 -8.76 -8.28
CA TYR A 197 -4.49 -10.14 -7.79
C TYR A 197 -4.29 -11.13 -8.94
N GLU A 198 -4.90 -10.86 -10.10
CA GLU A 198 -4.72 -11.68 -11.30
C GLU A 198 -3.28 -11.61 -11.84
N LEU A 199 -2.64 -10.44 -11.83
CA LEU A 199 -1.25 -10.31 -12.29
C LEU A 199 -0.26 -10.95 -11.31
N LEU A 200 -0.49 -10.84 -10.00
CA LEU A 200 0.27 -11.59 -9.00
C LEU A 200 0.14 -13.09 -9.24
N GLU A 201 -1.07 -13.60 -9.44
CA GLU A 201 -1.33 -15.00 -9.77
C GLU A 201 -0.58 -15.45 -11.04
N ILE A 202 -0.64 -14.65 -12.11
CA ILE A 202 0.08 -14.95 -13.37
C ILE A 202 1.58 -15.06 -13.13
N VAL A 203 2.16 -14.12 -12.38
CA VAL A 203 3.60 -14.11 -12.07
C VAL A 203 4.01 -15.35 -11.27
N ILE A 204 3.20 -15.72 -10.28
CA ILE A 204 3.45 -16.89 -9.42
C ILE A 204 3.32 -18.19 -10.23
N LYS A 205 2.20 -18.38 -10.96
CA LYS A 205 1.96 -19.57 -11.78
C LYS A 205 3.01 -19.76 -12.88
N LYS A 206 3.48 -18.66 -13.48
CA LYS A 206 4.55 -18.70 -14.50
C LYS A 206 5.96 -18.81 -13.92
N LYS A 207 6.12 -18.89 -12.59
CA LYS A 207 7.41 -19.00 -11.89
C LYS A 207 8.41 -17.92 -12.32
N LEU A 208 7.94 -16.68 -12.47
CA LEU A 208 8.78 -15.55 -12.89
C LEU A 208 9.58 -14.92 -11.74
N LEU A 209 9.34 -15.39 -10.51
CA LEU A 209 9.94 -14.87 -9.28
C LEU A 209 11.35 -15.43 -9.06
N LYS A 210 12.20 -14.61 -8.41
CA LYS A 210 13.57 -15.00 -8.03
C LYS A 210 13.88 -14.69 -6.56
N THR A 211 12.86 -14.37 -5.78
CA THR A 211 12.97 -13.87 -4.41
C THR A 211 11.90 -14.51 -3.54
N ARG A 212 12.14 -14.57 -2.22
CA ARG A 212 11.19 -15.15 -1.27
C ARG A 212 9.88 -14.37 -1.23
N TYR A 213 9.95 -13.05 -1.22
CA TYR A 213 8.77 -12.20 -1.16
C TYR A 213 8.42 -11.66 -2.54
N VAL A 214 7.13 -11.51 -2.78
CA VAL A 214 6.58 -10.79 -3.92
C VAL A 214 5.66 -9.70 -3.40
N SER A 215 5.69 -8.56 -4.07
CA SER A 215 4.86 -7.42 -3.72
C SER A 215 4.13 -6.89 -4.94
N TRP A 216 2.83 -6.59 -4.80
CA TRP A 216 2.21 -5.64 -5.69
C TRP A 216 2.51 -4.23 -5.19
N VAL A 217 2.98 -3.37 -6.09
CA VAL A 217 3.14 -1.94 -5.83
C VAL A 217 2.50 -1.16 -6.96
N ASP A 218 1.55 -0.28 -6.63
CA ASP A 218 0.92 0.58 -7.64
C ASP A 218 1.99 1.36 -8.40
N ILE A 219 1.80 1.52 -9.71
CA ILE A 219 2.83 2.17 -10.54
C ILE A 219 3.00 3.67 -10.18
N GLY A 220 1.98 4.26 -9.58
CA GLY A 220 2.00 5.62 -9.03
C GLY A 220 2.21 5.69 -7.52
N TYR A 221 2.68 4.62 -6.88
CA TYR A 221 2.83 4.54 -5.43
C TYR A 221 3.89 5.52 -4.91
N PHE A 222 5.08 5.50 -5.52
CA PHE A 222 6.14 6.46 -5.20
C PHE A 222 5.95 7.73 -6.01
N ARG A 223 5.52 8.81 -5.34
CA ARG A 223 5.21 10.10 -5.99
C ARG A 223 6.35 11.10 -5.98
N GLU A 224 7.39 10.82 -5.20
CA GLU A 224 8.55 11.71 -5.05
C GLU A 224 9.59 11.43 -6.14
N GLU A 225 10.27 12.48 -6.58
CA GLU A 225 11.46 12.32 -7.42
C GLU A 225 12.59 11.70 -6.60
N MET A 226 13.04 10.53 -7.04
CA MET A 226 14.12 9.81 -6.37
C MET A 226 15.45 10.39 -6.82
N ASN A 227 16.26 10.88 -5.89
CA ASN A 227 17.59 11.43 -6.21
C ASN A 227 18.67 10.35 -6.32
N LYS A 228 18.58 9.28 -5.52
CA LYS A 228 19.51 8.15 -5.49
C LYS A 228 18.81 6.83 -5.87
N LEU A 229 19.60 5.82 -6.23
CA LEU A 229 19.10 4.44 -6.24
C LEU A 229 18.58 4.09 -4.85
N PHE A 230 17.47 3.36 -4.82
CA PHE A 230 16.87 2.88 -3.58
C PHE A 230 16.35 1.46 -3.79
N ARG A 231 16.15 0.75 -2.68
CA ARG A 231 15.69 -0.63 -2.69
C ARG A 231 14.66 -0.80 -1.58
N MET A 232 13.78 -1.75 -1.77
CA MET A 232 12.82 -2.20 -0.77
C MET A 232 13.24 -3.57 -0.25
N GLU A 233 13.26 -3.71 1.07
CA GLU A 233 13.48 -4.97 1.75
C GLU A 233 12.25 -5.32 2.61
N PRO A 234 11.99 -6.61 2.87
CA PRO A 234 10.92 -7.01 3.78
C PRO A 234 11.15 -6.39 5.17
N PRO A 235 10.11 -5.88 5.86
CA PRO A 235 10.24 -5.42 7.23
C PRO A 235 10.70 -6.54 8.18
N ASP A 236 11.39 -6.20 9.27
CA ASP A 236 11.95 -7.20 10.21
C ASP A 236 10.89 -8.01 10.97
N ASN A 237 9.67 -7.48 11.09
CA ASN A 237 8.60 -8.01 11.93
C ASN A 237 7.49 -8.72 11.14
N LEU A 238 7.79 -9.25 9.95
CA LEU A 238 6.82 -10.01 9.18
C LEU A 238 6.47 -11.33 9.88
N LYS A 239 5.17 -11.60 9.99
CA LYS A 239 4.65 -12.88 10.46
C LYS A 239 4.58 -13.84 9.28
N GLU A 240 5.21 -15.00 9.44
CA GLU A 240 5.11 -16.08 8.44
C GLU A 240 3.64 -16.43 8.21
N GLY A 241 3.28 -16.73 6.95
CA GLY A 241 1.90 -17.06 6.59
C GLY A 241 0.91 -15.90 6.55
N HIS A 242 1.35 -14.65 6.69
CA HIS A 242 0.47 -13.48 6.62
C HIS A 242 0.67 -12.68 5.33
N ILE A 243 -0.39 -12.00 4.87
CA ILE A 243 -0.31 -10.98 3.83
C ILE A 243 -0.31 -9.59 4.46
N VAL A 244 0.65 -8.75 4.09
CA VAL A 244 0.91 -7.48 4.75
C VAL A 244 0.29 -6.34 3.94
N TYR A 245 -0.41 -5.46 4.65
CA TYR A 245 -1.03 -4.25 4.11
C TYR A 245 -0.79 -3.06 5.05
N THR A 246 -0.88 -1.85 4.52
CA THR A 246 -1.02 -0.66 5.38
C THR A 246 -2.46 -0.53 5.87
N GLN A 247 -2.67 -0.44 7.18
CA GLN A 247 -3.95 -0.08 7.77
C GLN A 247 -4.12 1.44 7.81
N ILE A 248 -5.27 1.93 7.34
CA ILE A 248 -5.61 3.36 7.27
C ILE A 248 -6.69 3.71 8.27
N HIS A 249 -7.65 2.82 8.48
CA HIS A 249 -8.76 3.02 9.40
C HIS A 249 -8.97 1.79 10.29
N PRO A 250 -9.74 1.93 11.38
CA PRO A 250 -10.17 0.79 12.19
C PRO A 250 -10.87 -0.29 11.38
N PHE A 251 -10.74 -1.53 11.82
CA PHE A 251 -11.51 -2.63 11.27
C PHE A 251 -12.76 -2.86 12.14
N TYR A 252 -13.92 -2.84 11.51
CA TYR A 252 -15.20 -3.11 12.16
C TYR A 252 -15.82 -4.35 11.51
N ASP A 253 -15.63 -5.50 12.14
CA ASP A 253 -16.06 -6.81 11.62
C ASP A 253 -17.59 -6.93 11.43
N TYR A 254 -18.37 -6.05 12.07
CA TYR A 254 -19.82 -5.98 12.05
C TYR A 254 -20.40 -5.04 10.98
N MET A 255 -19.59 -4.45 10.11
CA MET A 255 -20.12 -3.68 8.99
C MET A 255 -20.71 -4.58 7.91
N GLN A 256 -21.94 -4.29 7.49
CA GLN A 256 -22.59 -5.01 6.40
C GLN A 256 -21.89 -4.73 5.06
N PRO A 257 -21.84 -5.70 4.13
CA PRO A 257 -21.23 -5.49 2.82
C PRO A 257 -21.78 -4.28 2.06
N GLU A 258 -23.10 -4.07 2.12
CA GLU A 258 -23.75 -2.91 1.50
C GLU A 258 -23.27 -1.59 2.11
N ASP A 259 -23.14 -1.52 3.44
CA ASP A 259 -22.62 -0.33 4.12
C ASP A 259 -21.17 -0.08 3.75
N ILE A 260 -20.33 -1.13 3.75
CA ILE A 260 -18.91 -1.02 3.39
C ILE A 260 -18.76 -0.40 2.00
N ILE A 261 -19.52 -0.91 1.03
CA ILE A 261 -19.46 -0.50 -0.37
C ILE A 261 -20.08 0.88 -0.58
N LYS A 262 -21.35 1.06 -0.19
CA LYS A 262 -22.08 2.31 -0.48
C LYS A 262 -21.54 3.51 0.29
N SER A 263 -20.88 3.29 1.42
CA SER A 263 -20.19 4.35 2.19
C SER A 263 -18.71 4.55 1.82
N ASN A 264 -18.17 3.78 0.87
CA ASN A 264 -16.74 3.76 0.55
C ASN A 264 -15.87 3.60 1.81
N SER A 265 -16.28 2.69 2.70
CA SER A 265 -15.51 2.38 3.91
C SER A 265 -14.25 1.62 3.53
N VAL A 266 -13.13 2.06 4.10
CA VAL A 266 -11.80 1.49 3.84
C VAL A 266 -11.23 1.05 5.16
N TRP A 267 -10.58 -0.12 5.20
CA TRP A 267 -9.79 -0.60 6.34
C TRP A 267 -8.29 -0.49 6.04
N ILE A 268 -7.86 -1.10 4.93
CA ILE A 268 -6.48 -1.18 4.47
C ILE A 268 -6.27 -0.48 3.12
N ALA A 269 -5.06 0.03 2.90
CA ALA A 269 -4.65 0.60 1.62
C ALA A 269 -4.31 -0.49 0.60
N GLY A 270 -4.88 -0.42 -0.61
CA GLY A 270 -4.64 -1.39 -1.68
C GLY A 270 -3.38 -1.13 -2.53
N GLY A 271 -2.61 -0.09 -2.23
CA GLY A 271 -1.49 0.35 -3.09
C GLY A 271 -0.20 -0.47 -2.94
N PHE A 272 -0.09 -1.24 -1.86
CA PHE A 272 1.05 -2.09 -1.56
C PHE A 272 0.57 -3.39 -0.90
N ILE A 273 0.90 -4.52 -1.51
CA ILE A 273 0.62 -5.86 -1.01
C ILE A 273 1.96 -6.55 -0.85
N LEU A 274 2.21 -7.24 0.26
CA LEU A 274 3.45 -8.00 0.46
C LEU A 274 3.14 -9.36 1.08
N GLY A 275 3.75 -10.42 0.54
CA GLY A 275 3.63 -11.76 1.09
C GLY A 275 4.53 -12.73 0.36
N THR A 276 4.51 -13.99 0.77
CA THR A 276 5.15 -15.07 0.00
C THR A 276 4.14 -15.70 -0.98
N PRO A 277 4.60 -16.20 -2.14
CA PRO A 277 3.73 -16.74 -3.18
C PRO A 277 2.75 -17.81 -2.71
N GLU A 278 3.19 -18.74 -1.87
CA GLU A 278 2.40 -19.87 -1.36
C GLU A 278 1.16 -19.46 -0.56
N TYR A 279 1.19 -18.31 0.12
CA TYR A 279 0.02 -17.79 0.85
C TYR A 279 -0.74 -16.75 0.01
N LEU A 280 -0.06 -15.99 -0.83
CA LEU A 280 -0.73 -15.07 -1.75
C LEU A 280 -1.69 -15.81 -2.69
N MET A 281 -1.32 -16.99 -3.17
CA MET A 281 -2.17 -17.81 -4.01
C MET A 281 -3.50 -18.19 -3.32
N ILE A 282 -3.44 -18.60 -2.06
CA ILE A 282 -4.63 -18.91 -1.25
C ILE A 282 -5.51 -17.66 -1.10
N MET A 283 -4.91 -16.52 -0.74
CA MET A 283 -5.64 -15.27 -0.57
C MET A 283 -6.27 -14.78 -1.89
N ILE A 284 -5.57 -14.91 -3.02
CA ILE A 284 -6.06 -14.52 -4.34
C ILE A 284 -7.29 -15.35 -4.73
N GLU A 285 -7.29 -16.65 -4.45
CA GLU A 285 -8.47 -17.50 -4.68
C GLU A 285 -9.69 -17.02 -3.87
N ASP A 286 -9.50 -16.71 -2.58
CA ASP A 286 -10.58 -16.21 -1.71
C ASP A 286 -11.08 -14.84 -2.15
N TYR A 287 -10.15 -13.97 -2.53
CA TYR A 287 -10.44 -12.64 -3.04
C TYR A 287 -11.28 -12.71 -4.32
N LYS A 288 -10.88 -13.51 -5.31
CA LYS A 288 -11.61 -13.64 -6.59
C LYS A 288 -13.03 -14.15 -6.37
N LYS A 289 -13.20 -15.19 -5.52
CA LYS A 289 -14.53 -15.70 -5.16
C LYS A 289 -15.38 -14.63 -4.48
N THR A 290 -14.79 -13.84 -3.59
CA THR A 290 -15.50 -12.73 -2.93
C THR A 290 -15.90 -11.65 -3.91
N THR A 291 -15.03 -11.29 -4.87
CA THR A 291 -15.37 -10.34 -5.93
C THR A 291 -16.58 -10.83 -6.74
N GLU A 292 -16.58 -12.10 -7.15
CA GLU A 292 -17.67 -12.69 -7.93
C GLU A 292 -18.98 -12.78 -7.12
N ASP A 293 -18.91 -13.15 -5.84
CA ASP A 293 -20.03 -13.14 -4.91
C ASP A 293 -20.62 -11.73 -4.76
N MET A 294 -19.79 -10.70 -4.56
CA MET A 294 -20.24 -9.30 -4.46
C MET A 294 -20.92 -8.82 -5.74
N ILE A 295 -20.36 -9.15 -6.92
CA ILE A 295 -21.02 -8.86 -8.20
C ILE A 295 -22.39 -9.52 -8.29
N SER A 296 -22.52 -10.78 -7.85
CA SER A 296 -23.79 -11.51 -7.87
C SER A 296 -24.85 -10.87 -6.98
N LYS A 297 -24.42 -10.23 -5.89
CA LYS A 297 -25.24 -9.45 -4.95
C LYS A 297 -25.43 -7.99 -5.37
N ARG A 298 -24.96 -7.61 -6.57
CA ARG A 298 -25.01 -6.24 -7.12
C ARG A 298 -24.29 -5.21 -6.23
N LEU A 299 -23.18 -5.62 -5.63
CA LEU A 299 -22.28 -4.78 -4.85
C LEU A 299 -20.89 -4.77 -5.49
N MET A 300 -20.35 -3.60 -5.77
CA MET A 300 -18.97 -3.45 -6.23
C MET A 300 -18.37 -2.07 -5.93
N ASP A 301 -17.07 -2.05 -5.63
CA ASP A 301 -16.25 -0.83 -5.57
C ASP A 301 -14.81 -1.20 -5.95
N THR A 302 -13.81 -0.82 -5.15
CA THR A 302 -12.40 -1.18 -5.37
C THR A 302 -12.00 -2.45 -4.62
N ASP A 303 -10.75 -2.87 -4.82
CA ASP A 303 -10.15 -3.97 -4.08
C ASP A 303 -10.20 -3.79 -2.56
N GLN A 304 -10.15 -2.55 -2.09
CA GLN A 304 -10.16 -2.22 -0.66
C GLN A 304 -11.47 -2.62 0.02
N GLN A 305 -12.62 -2.38 -0.62
CA GLN A 305 -13.92 -2.78 -0.08
C GLN A 305 -14.13 -4.29 -0.16
N VAL A 306 -13.70 -4.92 -1.26
CA VAL A 306 -13.75 -6.38 -1.40
C VAL A 306 -12.92 -7.06 -0.31
N LEU A 307 -11.71 -6.55 -0.03
CA LEU A 307 -10.87 -7.05 1.06
C LEU A 307 -11.51 -6.80 2.43
N TYR A 308 -12.12 -5.64 2.66
CA TYR A 308 -12.83 -5.40 3.91
C TYR A 308 -13.92 -6.45 4.10
N ILE A 309 -14.77 -6.65 3.09
CA ILE A 309 -15.85 -7.63 3.13
C ILE A 309 -15.32 -9.04 3.34
N LEU A 310 -14.29 -9.46 2.59
CA LEU A 310 -13.70 -10.79 2.71
C LEU A 310 -13.37 -11.14 4.17
N TYR A 311 -12.85 -10.17 4.94
CA TYR A 311 -12.45 -10.38 6.33
C TYR A 311 -13.54 -10.06 7.35
N SER A 312 -14.69 -9.51 6.95
CA SER A 312 -15.80 -9.22 7.86
C SER A 312 -16.58 -10.48 8.24
N GLN A 313 -17.40 -10.39 9.29
CA GLN A 313 -18.20 -11.52 9.74
C GLN A 313 -19.28 -11.95 8.72
N TYR A 314 -19.60 -11.09 7.75
CA TYR A 314 -20.62 -11.32 6.72
C TYR A 314 -20.06 -11.88 5.40
N SER A 315 -18.76 -12.19 5.32
CA SER A 315 -18.21 -12.92 4.17
C SER A 315 -18.73 -14.36 4.16
N ASP A 316 -19.27 -14.82 3.03
CA ASP A 316 -19.64 -16.22 2.81
C ASP A 316 -18.41 -17.10 2.49
N ILE A 317 -17.35 -16.50 1.94
CA ILE A 317 -16.13 -17.23 1.55
C ILE A 317 -15.27 -17.57 2.76
N LYS A 318 -15.22 -16.65 3.74
CA LYS A 318 -14.28 -16.62 4.88
C LYS A 318 -12.80 -16.61 4.42
N PRO A 319 -11.96 -15.70 4.94
CA PRO A 319 -10.56 -15.65 4.54
C PRO A 319 -9.83 -16.87 5.11
N ARG A 320 -8.98 -17.53 4.31
CA ARG A 320 -8.11 -18.62 4.81
C ARG A 320 -6.77 -18.11 5.33
N VAL A 321 -6.26 -17.00 4.80
CA VAL A 321 -4.95 -16.44 5.16
C VAL A 321 -5.15 -15.23 6.06
N PRO A 322 -4.38 -15.07 7.15
CA PRO A 322 -4.43 -13.86 7.96
C PRO A 322 -3.78 -12.65 7.26
N ILE A 323 -4.29 -11.45 7.54
CA ILE A 323 -3.64 -10.19 7.19
C ILE A 323 -2.77 -9.70 8.36
N GLN A 324 -1.57 -9.22 8.06
CA GLN A 324 -0.81 -8.39 8.99
C GLN A 324 -0.99 -6.92 8.60
N ALA A 325 -1.91 -6.24 9.27
CA ALA A 325 -2.14 -4.82 9.02
C ALA A 325 -1.13 -3.97 9.81
N ILE A 326 -0.32 -3.17 9.12
CA ILE A 326 0.68 -2.28 9.72
C ILE A 326 0.22 -0.83 9.57
N TYR A 327 0.29 -0.02 10.61
CA TYR A 327 -0.17 1.38 10.57
C TYR A 327 0.92 2.37 10.95
N HIS A 328 0.83 3.57 10.38
CA HIS A 328 1.59 4.73 10.83
C HIS A 328 0.82 5.44 11.96
N LEU A 329 1.52 6.04 12.93
CA LEU A 329 0.92 6.74 14.07
C LEU A 329 -0.11 7.81 13.67
N CYS A 330 0.17 8.59 12.62
CA CYS A 330 -0.76 9.61 12.13
C CYS A 330 -1.98 9.06 11.35
N ARG A 331 -1.98 7.75 11.01
CA ARG A 331 -3.11 7.01 10.40
C ARG A 331 -3.69 7.63 9.12
N CYS A 332 -2.90 8.44 8.42
CA CYS A 332 -3.26 8.99 7.11
C CYS A 332 -2.19 8.74 6.05
N ASN A 333 -1.16 7.96 6.38
CA ASN A 333 -0.08 7.64 5.46
C ASN A 333 -0.41 6.39 4.64
N TRP A 334 -1.00 6.60 3.47
CA TRP A 334 -1.33 5.56 2.49
C TRP A 334 -0.12 4.84 1.90
N PHE A 335 1.08 5.40 2.08
CA PHE A 335 2.33 4.89 1.50
C PHE A 335 3.24 4.19 2.51
N PHE A 336 2.78 4.02 3.76
CA PHE A 336 3.64 3.66 4.88
C PHE A 336 4.37 2.33 4.72
N LEU A 337 3.72 1.27 4.21
CA LEU A 337 4.39 -0.02 4.06
C LEU A 337 5.60 0.06 3.11
N GLY A 338 5.44 0.70 1.95
CA GLY A 338 6.57 0.94 1.05
C GLY A 338 7.66 1.85 1.64
N GLU A 339 7.31 2.83 2.48
CA GLU A 339 8.31 3.62 3.23
C GLU A 339 9.07 2.76 4.25
N LEU A 340 8.38 1.87 4.96
CA LEU A 340 8.98 0.93 5.92
C LEU A 340 9.93 -0.04 5.22
N CYS A 341 9.54 -0.58 4.07
CA CYS A 341 10.40 -1.46 3.26
C CYS A 341 11.65 -0.72 2.74
N ARG A 342 11.54 0.57 2.43
CA ARG A 342 12.68 1.41 2.04
C ARG A 342 13.60 1.71 3.23
N ASP A 343 13.01 2.03 4.38
CA ASP A 343 13.76 2.32 5.61
C ASP A 343 14.55 1.10 6.08
N ALA A 344 13.98 -0.10 5.99
CA ALA A 344 14.68 -1.36 6.29
C ALA A 344 16.01 -1.46 5.54
N TYR A 345 16.01 -1.17 4.23
CA TYR A 345 17.22 -1.11 3.43
C TYR A 345 18.18 0.01 3.86
N ASP A 346 17.68 1.22 4.11
CA ASP A 346 18.54 2.36 4.46
C ASP A 346 19.20 2.21 5.85
N ARG A 347 18.60 1.46 6.79
CA ARG A 347 19.16 1.23 8.14
C ARG A 347 20.54 0.59 8.12
N GLN A 348 20.82 -0.29 7.16
CA GLN A 348 22.13 -0.96 7.07
C GLN A 348 23.29 0.02 6.78
N PHE A 349 22.99 1.23 6.32
CA PHE A 349 23.98 2.28 6.03
C PHE A 349 24.01 3.39 7.08
N ARG A 350 23.15 3.34 8.10
CA ARG A 350 23.19 4.32 9.19
C ARG A 350 24.35 3.98 10.13
N PRO A 351 25.22 4.94 10.48
CA PRO A 351 26.19 4.70 11.55
C PRO A 351 25.42 4.29 12.81
N PHE A 352 25.89 3.24 13.47
CA PHE A 352 25.29 2.74 14.71
C PHE A 352 25.30 3.88 15.73
N VAL A 353 24.12 4.40 16.11
CA VAL A 353 23.98 5.40 17.18
C VAL A 353 23.32 4.69 18.37
N PRO A 354 24.10 4.23 19.37
CA PRO A 354 23.58 3.41 20.47
C PRO A 354 22.46 4.07 21.29
N LEU A 355 22.40 5.41 21.32
CA LEU A 355 21.51 6.17 22.21
C LEU A 355 20.03 6.17 21.78
N LEU A 356 19.71 5.98 20.51
CA LEU A 356 18.31 6.07 20.03
C LEU A 356 17.50 4.79 20.29
N ASN A 357 18.16 3.62 20.33
CA ASN A 357 17.51 2.36 20.70
C ASN A 357 17.14 2.31 22.19
N PHE A 358 17.83 3.05 23.05
CA PHE A 358 17.48 3.16 24.47
C PHE A 358 16.12 3.84 24.66
N PHE A 359 15.80 4.86 23.84
CA PHE A 359 14.51 5.54 23.90
C PHE A 359 13.41 4.83 23.12
N SER A 360 13.73 4.08 22.06
CA SER A 360 12.74 3.30 21.30
C SER A 360 12.34 1.96 21.95
N GLN A 361 13.02 1.55 23.03
CA GLN A 361 12.63 0.41 23.86
C GLN A 361 11.86 0.83 25.13
N LEU A 362 11.79 2.13 25.41
CA LEU A 362 11.10 2.73 26.56
C LEU A 362 9.76 3.40 26.17
N LEU A 363 9.42 3.42 24.88
CA LEU A 363 8.15 3.86 24.29
C LEU A 363 7.60 2.71 23.44
#